data_AF-A0AAP0KUM9-F1
#
_entry.id   AF-A0AAP0KUM9-F1
#
_cell.length_a   1.000
_cell.length_b   1.000
_cell.length_c   1.000
_cell.angle_alpha   90.00
_cell.angle_beta   90.00
_cell.angle_gamma   90.00
#
_symmetry.space_group_name_H-M   'P 1'
#
loop_
_entity.id
_entity.type
_entity.pdbx_description
1 polymer ?
#
loop_
_entity_poly.entity_id
_entity_poly.type
_entity_poly.pdbx_seq_one_letter_code
_entity_poly.pdbx_strand_id
1 'polypeptide(L)'
;MSAFKPTLLPVYAQLADQFAVFDRWFASVPSSTQPNRFYVHSATSHGAQSNVRKDLIHGFPQKTIFDSLEESGMSFGIYYQNIPATLFFKSLRKLKHLVKFHSYALKFKLHALMGWLPNYVKFVKEVYETLRASPQWKEMALLITYDEHGGFYDHVPTPVEGVPSPDGIKGPDPFYFNFDRLGVRVPTLLISPWIDKGTVIHEADGPTPYSQFEHSSIPATVKKLFNLDSNFLTKRDAWAGTFEKYFHLRDTPRDDCPEKLPEVTQPLRPWGPKEDISLSEFQVELIQLASQLNGDHVLNSYPHLGNSMTVGEANKYAEDAVARFLEAGRAALKAGANESAIITMRPSLTSRSISRDHSPYLQVQ
;
A
#
# COMPACT_ATOMS: atom_id res chain seq x y z
N MET A 1 4.89 -23.72 17.79
CA MET A 1 4.38 -22.48 17.16
C MET A 1 5.38 -21.37 17.44
N SER A 2 5.68 -20.53 16.45
CA SER A 2 6.71 -19.50 16.55
C SER A 2 6.06 -18.12 16.67
N ALA A 3 6.46 -17.34 17.67
CA ALA A 3 6.09 -15.95 17.85
C ALA A 3 7.33 -15.15 18.24
N PHE A 4 7.38 -13.86 17.89
CA PHE A 4 8.47 -12.99 18.30
C PHE A 4 8.26 -12.51 19.75
N LYS A 5 9.32 -12.52 20.55
CA LYS A 5 9.30 -11.89 21.88
C LYS A 5 9.32 -10.36 21.73
N PRO A 6 8.68 -9.59 22.63
CA PRO A 6 8.74 -8.12 22.60
C PRO A 6 10.16 -7.55 22.53
N THR A 7 11.13 -8.21 23.15
CA THR A 7 12.56 -7.81 23.12
C THR A 7 13.17 -7.87 21.72
N LEU A 8 12.61 -8.65 20.80
CA LEU A 8 13.05 -8.74 19.40
C LEU A 8 12.36 -7.68 18.52
N LEU A 9 11.27 -7.08 18.99
CA LEU A 9 10.48 -6.07 18.29
C LEU A 9 10.31 -4.81 19.16
N PRO A 10 11.40 -4.20 19.67
CA PRO A 10 11.31 -3.18 20.72
C PRO A 10 10.54 -1.93 20.28
N VAL A 11 10.61 -1.59 18.98
CA VAL A 11 9.84 -0.49 18.38
C VAL A 11 8.33 -0.77 18.43
N TYR A 12 7.90 -1.96 18.00
CA TYR A 12 6.49 -2.34 18.02
C TYR A 12 5.97 -2.50 19.45
N ALA A 13 6.78 -3.09 20.34
CA ALA A 13 6.45 -3.23 21.75
C ALA A 13 6.19 -1.87 22.39
N GLN A 14 7.08 -0.89 22.18
CA GLN A 14 6.86 0.44 22.74
C GLN A 14 5.65 1.14 22.11
N LEU A 15 5.42 1.02 20.80
CA LEU A 15 4.23 1.61 20.17
C LEU A 15 2.93 1.00 20.71
N ALA A 16 2.90 -0.32 20.93
CA ALA A 16 1.77 -1.00 21.55
C ALA A 16 1.54 -0.52 23.00
N ASP A 17 2.60 -0.40 23.80
CA ASP A 17 2.51 0.09 25.19
C ASP A 17 2.07 1.56 25.26
N GLN A 18 2.35 2.35 24.23
CA GLN A 18 2.14 3.80 24.22
C GLN A 18 0.85 4.24 23.58
N PHE A 19 0.25 3.42 22.71
CA PHE A 19 -0.93 3.77 21.93
C PHE A 19 -1.96 2.64 21.93
N ALA A 20 -2.64 2.40 20.80
CA ALA A 20 -3.64 1.35 20.68
C ALA A 20 -3.17 0.20 19.79
N VAL A 21 -3.54 -1.02 20.19
CA VAL A 21 -3.47 -2.22 19.35
C VAL A 21 -4.88 -2.73 19.06
N PHE A 22 -5.13 -3.18 17.83
CA PHE A 22 -6.30 -4.00 17.53
C PHE A 22 -5.93 -5.46 17.73
N ASP A 23 -6.64 -6.16 18.62
CA ASP A 23 -6.45 -7.60 18.79
C ASP A 23 -7.38 -8.42 17.87
N ARG A 24 -8.30 -7.78 17.14
CA ARG A 24 -9.23 -8.40 16.18
C ARG A 24 -9.30 -7.67 14.83
N TRP A 25 -8.14 -7.46 14.20
CA TRP A 25 -8.05 -6.97 12.81
C TRP A 25 -7.71 -8.12 11.86
N PHE A 26 -8.51 -8.31 10.81
CA PHE A 26 -8.39 -9.43 9.87
C PHE A 26 -7.90 -8.98 8.50
N ALA A 27 -7.15 -9.85 7.82
CA ALA A 27 -6.97 -9.71 6.38
C ALA A 27 -8.33 -9.80 5.68
N SER A 28 -8.61 -8.93 4.70
CA SER A 28 -9.92 -8.86 4.06
C SER A 28 -10.32 -10.15 3.35
N VAL A 29 -9.34 -10.91 2.86
CA VAL A 29 -9.54 -12.16 2.14
C VAL A 29 -8.45 -13.18 2.50
N PRO A 30 -8.76 -14.49 2.52
CA PRO A 30 -7.79 -15.56 2.71
C PRO A 30 -6.96 -15.77 1.42
N SER A 31 -6.15 -14.77 1.07
CA SER A 31 -5.45 -14.69 -0.22
C SER A 31 -4.10 -13.96 -0.06
N SER A 32 -3.35 -13.89 -1.16
CA SER A 32 -2.04 -13.28 -1.30
C SER A 32 -2.02 -11.77 -1.00
N THR A 33 -0.82 -11.21 -1.02
CA THR A 33 -0.52 -9.80 -0.79
C THR A 33 -1.37 -8.82 -1.61
N GLN A 34 -1.44 -8.92 -2.95
CA GLN A 34 -2.06 -7.87 -3.76
C GLN A 34 -3.58 -7.76 -3.57
N PRO A 35 -4.35 -8.86 -3.56
CA PRO A 35 -5.78 -8.79 -3.25
C PRO A 35 -6.05 -8.05 -1.94
N ASN A 36 -5.33 -8.38 -0.85
CA ASN A 36 -5.49 -7.69 0.43
C ASN A 36 -5.10 -6.20 0.37
N ARG A 37 -4.02 -5.83 -0.34
CA ARG A 37 -3.67 -4.41 -0.57
C ARG A 37 -4.72 -3.67 -1.37
N PHE A 38 -5.47 -4.34 -2.25
CA PHE A 38 -6.55 -3.69 -2.98
C PHE A 38 -7.72 -3.32 -2.08
N TYR A 39 -8.07 -4.16 -1.10
CA TYR A 39 -9.11 -3.83 -0.11
C TYR A 39 -8.77 -2.57 0.70
N VAL A 40 -7.49 -2.35 1.07
CA VAL A 40 -7.04 -1.14 1.77
C VAL A 40 -7.42 0.14 1.01
N HIS A 41 -7.38 0.11 -0.32
CA HIS A 41 -7.54 1.32 -1.14
C HIS A 41 -8.87 1.40 -1.89
N SER A 42 -9.54 0.27 -2.10
CA SER A 42 -10.73 0.18 -2.97
C SER A 42 -11.85 -0.68 -2.40
N ALA A 43 -11.68 -1.27 -1.22
CA ALA A 43 -12.64 -2.17 -0.57
C ALA A 43 -13.06 -3.40 -1.40
N THR A 44 -12.36 -3.70 -2.50
CA THR A 44 -12.51 -4.90 -3.32
C THR A 44 -11.19 -5.27 -3.99
N SER A 45 -11.01 -6.55 -4.29
CA SER A 45 -9.96 -7.02 -5.21
C SER A 45 -10.43 -7.16 -6.65
N HIS A 46 -11.68 -6.81 -6.95
CA HIS A 46 -12.32 -6.93 -8.26
C HIS A 46 -12.20 -8.34 -8.85
N GLY A 47 -12.49 -9.35 -8.02
CA GLY A 47 -12.41 -10.76 -8.40
C GLY A 47 -11.02 -11.39 -8.31
N ALA A 48 -9.96 -10.61 -8.04
CA ALA A 48 -8.61 -11.18 -7.92
C ALA A 48 -8.48 -12.03 -6.64
N GLN A 49 -8.12 -13.30 -6.82
CA GLN A 49 -7.85 -14.29 -5.75
C GLN A 49 -6.36 -14.54 -5.52
N SER A 50 -5.51 -13.99 -6.38
CA SER A 50 -4.06 -14.14 -6.34
C SER A 50 -3.45 -12.97 -7.10
N ASN A 51 -2.12 -12.96 -7.17
CA ASN A 51 -1.38 -11.97 -7.94
C ASN A 51 -1.44 -12.31 -9.44
N VAL A 52 -2.51 -11.90 -10.12
CA VAL A 52 -2.69 -12.20 -11.56
C VAL A 52 -1.92 -11.18 -12.41
N ARG A 53 -0.82 -11.65 -13.02
CA ARG A 53 0.14 -10.83 -13.79
C ARG A 53 -0.52 -9.96 -14.87
N LYS A 54 -1.45 -10.53 -15.65
CA LYS A 54 -2.13 -9.82 -16.76
C LYS A 54 -2.97 -8.64 -16.27
N ASP A 55 -3.63 -8.80 -15.14
CA ASP A 55 -4.54 -7.78 -14.61
C ASP A 55 -3.75 -6.63 -13.96
N LEU A 56 -2.64 -6.95 -13.28
CA LEU A 56 -1.69 -5.94 -12.77
C LEU A 56 -1.14 -5.05 -13.90
N ILE A 57 -0.88 -5.64 -15.07
CA ILE A 57 -0.41 -4.93 -16.26
C ILE A 57 -1.47 -3.95 -16.76
N HIS A 58 -2.71 -4.40 -16.98
CA HIS A 58 -3.78 -3.54 -17.49
C HIS A 58 -4.22 -2.46 -16.49
N GLY A 59 -4.00 -2.70 -15.21
CA GLY A 59 -4.46 -1.86 -14.13
C GLY A 59 -5.91 -2.15 -13.78
N PHE A 60 -6.19 -2.20 -12.49
CA PHE A 60 -7.48 -2.54 -11.95
C PHE A 60 -8.48 -1.37 -12.09
N PRO A 61 -9.74 -1.64 -12.48
CA PRO A 61 -10.69 -0.59 -12.84
C PRO A 61 -11.45 0.00 -11.66
N GLN A 62 -11.40 -0.61 -10.48
CA GLN A 62 -12.20 -0.15 -9.34
C GLN A 62 -11.80 1.24 -8.84
N LYS A 63 -12.81 1.98 -8.38
CA LYS A 63 -12.65 3.28 -7.73
C LYS A 63 -11.87 3.12 -6.42
N THR A 64 -11.02 4.09 -6.11
CA THR A 64 -10.23 4.11 -4.88
C THR A 64 -10.69 5.18 -3.91
N ILE A 65 -10.30 5.05 -2.65
CA ILE A 65 -10.49 6.08 -1.63
C ILE A 65 -9.82 7.41 -2.00
N PHE A 66 -8.76 7.38 -2.81
CA PHE A 66 -8.11 8.59 -3.31
C PHE A 66 -8.99 9.34 -4.30
N ASP A 67 -9.74 8.62 -5.15
CA ASP A 67 -10.73 9.23 -6.04
C ASP A 67 -11.84 9.90 -5.21
N SER A 68 -12.32 9.23 -4.15
CA SER A 68 -13.30 9.81 -3.20
C SER A 68 -12.78 11.05 -2.46
N LEU A 69 -11.51 11.06 -2.04
CA LEU A 69 -10.88 12.22 -1.43
C LEU A 69 -10.82 13.40 -2.42
N GLU A 70 -10.39 13.14 -3.65
CA GLU A 70 -10.30 14.17 -4.69
C GLU A 70 -11.67 14.77 -5.02
N GLU A 71 -12.69 13.92 -5.20
CA GLU A 71 -14.07 14.35 -5.48
C GLU A 71 -14.63 15.27 -4.37
N SER A 72 -14.23 15.06 -3.11
CA SER A 72 -14.58 15.91 -1.97
C SER A 72 -13.61 17.05 -1.72
N GLY A 73 -12.72 17.37 -2.67
CA GLY A 73 -11.77 18.49 -2.57
C GLY A 73 -10.66 18.28 -1.53
N MET A 74 -10.47 17.06 -1.03
CA MET A 74 -9.46 16.71 -0.04
C MET A 74 -8.11 16.42 -0.70
N SER A 75 -7.03 16.79 -0.01
CA SER A 75 -5.68 16.49 -0.49
C SER A 75 -5.26 15.07 -0.11
N PHE A 76 -4.45 14.44 -0.97
CA PHE A 76 -3.80 13.16 -0.68
C PHE A 76 -2.38 13.14 -1.25
N GLY A 77 -1.54 12.25 -0.74
CA GLY A 77 -0.23 11.95 -1.28
C GLY A 77 0.20 10.53 -0.99
N ILE A 78 1.06 10.00 -1.85
CA ILE A 78 1.52 8.61 -1.82
C ILE A 78 3.04 8.61 -1.67
N TYR A 79 3.49 8.19 -0.49
CA TYR A 79 4.91 8.01 -0.20
C TYR A 79 5.30 6.54 -0.34
N TYR A 80 6.41 6.31 -1.02
CA TYR A 80 6.87 4.96 -1.33
C TYR A 80 8.40 4.88 -1.28
N GLN A 81 8.89 3.67 -0.97
CA GLN A 81 10.33 3.37 -0.93
C GLN A 81 10.79 2.71 -2.24
N ASN A 82 10.10 1.66 -2.69
CA ASN A 82 10.46 0.89 -3.89
C ASN A 82 9.45 1.16 -5.03
N ILE A 83 8.55 0.21 -5.31
CA ILE A 83 7.48 0.40 -6.28
C ILE A 83 6.18 0.72 -5.54
N PRO A 84 5.50 1.85 -5.84
CA PRO A 84 4.20 2.13 -5.26
C PRO A 84 3.16 1.13 -5.78
N ALA A 85 2.66 0.24 -4.93
CA ALA A 85 1.61 -0.73 -5.29
C ALA A 85 0.31 -0.04 -5.73
N THR A 86 0.08 1.19 -5.31
CA THR A 86 -1.04 2.01 -5.77
C THR A 86 -1.02 2.28 -7.28
N LEU A 87 0.13 2.16 -7.96
CA LEU A 87 0.19 2.19 -9.43
C LEU A 87 -0.49 0.98 -10.09
N PHE A 88 -0.97 -0.02 -9.35
CA PHE A 88 -1.84 -1.07 -9.91
C PHE A 88 -3.25 -0.56 -10.23
N PHE A 89 -3.68 0.58 -9.69
CA PHE A 89 -4.98 1.16 -10.01
C PHE A 89 -4.89 2.03 -11.25
N LYS A 90 -5.80 1.81 -12.21
CA LYS A 90 -5.83 2.57 -13.47
C LYS A 90 -6.04 4.07 -13.22
N SER A 91 -6.85 4.44 -12.22
CA SER A 91 -7.08 5.84 -11.86
C SER A 91 -5.80 6.54 -11.38
N LEU A 92 -4.93 5.86 -10.64
CA LEU A 92 -3.69 6.41 -10.10
C LEU A 92 -2.54 6.49 -11.13
N ARG A 93 -2.76 6.00 -12.36
CA ARG A 93 -1.87 6.19 -13.52
C ARG A 93 -2.19 7.43 -14.37
N LYS A 94 -3.24 8.18 -14.03
CA LYS A 94 -3.59 9.44 -14.70
C LYS A 94 -2.51 10.50 -14.44
N LEU A 95 -2.23 11.33 -15.44
CA LEU A 95 -1.20 12.38 -15.38
C LEU A 95 -1.31 13.27 -14.14
N LYS A 96 -2.52 13.76 -13.80
CA LYS A 96 -2.75 14.58 -12.60
C LYS A 96 -2.31 13.94 -11.29
N HIS A 97 -2.34 12.61 -11.19
CA HIS A 97 -2.00 11.90 -9.95
C HIS A 97 -0.49 11.68 -9.80
N LEU A 98 0.32 11.82 -10.85
CA LEU A 98 1.75 11.53 -10.77
C LEU A 98 2.55 12.50 -9.91
N VAL A 99 2.09 13.75 -9.80
CA VAL A 99 2.70 14.73 -8.90
C VAL A 99 2.45 14.40 -7.43
N LYS A 100 1.52 13.48 -7.13
CA LYS A 100 1.19 13.00 -5.78
C LYS A 100 2.09 11.86 -5.30
N PHE A 101 3.00 11.35 -6.14
CA PHE A 101 3.98 10.33 -5.78
C PHE A 101 5.30 10.97 -5.33
N HIS A 102 5.73 10.63 -4.12
CA HIS A 102 6.92 11.19 -3.49
C HIS A 102 7.84 10.06 -3.02
N SER A 103 9.11 10.12 -3.42
CA SER A 103 10.13 9.22 -2.89
C SER A 103 10.35 9.48 -1.40
N TYR A 104 10.50 8.40 -0.64
CA TYR A 104 10.64 8.46 0.81
C TYR A 104 11.91 9.23 1.25
N ALA A 105 13.06 8.89 0.67
CA ALA A 105 14.38 9.27 1.20
C ALA A 105 14.59 10.79 1.42
N LEU A 106 13.96 11.65 0.61
CA LEU A 106 14.18 13.10 0.67
C LEU A 106 12.88 13.91 0.86
N LYS A 107 11.81 13.59 0.11
CA LYS A 107 10.61 14.44 0.10
C LYS A 107 9.76 14.27 1.35
N PHE A 108 9.69 13.07 1.91
CA PHE A 108 8.91 12.82 3.12
C PHE A 108 9.42 13.65 4.31
N LYS A 109 10.72 13.58 4.60
CA LYS A 109 11.35 14.34 5.70
C LYS A 109 11.18 15.85 5.51
N LEU A 110 11.34 16.33 4.28
CA LEU A 110 11.15 17.75 3.97
C LEU A 110 9.70 18.19 4.17
N HIS A 111 8.72 17.44 3.66
CA HIS A 111 7.31 17.77 3.84
C HIS A 111 6.91 17.71 5.33
N ALA A 112 7.45 16.76 6.10
CA ALA A 112 7.23 16.67 7.54
C ALA A 112 7.75 17.88 8.30
N LEU A 113 8.98 18.30 7.99
CA LEU A 113 9.62 19.48 8.56
C LEU A 113 8.82 20.75 8.26
N MET A 114 8.27 20.85 7.05
CA MET A 114 7.53 22.02 6.59
C MET A 114 6.05 22.03 7.02
N GLY A 115 5.55 20.97 7.66
CA GLY A 115 4.12 20.84 7.97
C GLY A 115 3.24 20.73 6.71
N TRP A 116 3.76 20.09 5.66
CA TRP A 116 3.08 19.87 4.37
C TRP A 116 2.74 18.40 4.13
N LEU A 117 2.69 17.58 5.19
CA LEU A 117 2.35 16.19 5.02
C LEU A 117 0.87 16.04 4.64
N PRO A 118 0.56 15.29 3.57
CA PRO A 118 -0.79 14.89 3.27
C PRO A 118 -1.22 13.77 4.23
N ASN A 119 -2.51 13.46 4.23
CA ASN A 119 -3.18 12.66 5.26
C ASN A 119 -2.71 11.19 5.44
N TYR A 120 -1.70 10.66 4.71
CA TYR A 120 -1.28 9.25 4.80
C TYR A 120 0.19 8.95 4.41
N VAL A 121 0.96 8.20 5.25
CA VAL A 121 2.42 7.87 5.03
C VAL A 121 2.89 6.57 5.74
N LYS A 122 4.03 5.93 5.34
CA LYS A 122 4.56 4.61 5.85
C LYS A 122 6.10 4.45 6.01
N PHE A 123 6.57 3.99 7.19
CA PHE A 123 7.78 3.20 7.58
C PHE A 123 8.07 3.36 9.09
N VAL A 124 7.84 2.32 9.92
CA VAL A 124 7.42 2.50 11.33
C VAL A 124 8.25 3.43 12.22
N LYS A 125 9.54 3.17 12.50
CA LYS A 125 10.31 3.99 13.45
C LYS A 125 10.57 5.39 12.92
N GLU A 126 11.22 5.47 11.76
CA GLU A 126 11.61 6.74 11.17
C GLU A 126 10.39 7.58 10.78
N VAL A 127 9.30 6.97 10.31
CA VAL A 127 8.03 7.69 10.10
C VAL A 127 7.45 8.14 11.42
N TYR A 128 7.36 7.29 12.44
CA TYR A 128 6.83 7.74 13.72
C TYR A 128 7.60 8.95 14.25
N GLU A 129 8.93 8.88 14.32
CA GLU A 129 9.75 9.99 14.85
C GLU A 129 9.66 11.23 13.95
N THR A 130 9.61 11.06 12.63
CA THR A 130 9.43 12.17 11.69
C THR A 130 8.04 12.83 11.83
N LEU A 131 6.98 12.05 11.98
CA LEU A 131 5.61 12.55 12.20
C LEU A 131 5.49 13.21 13.57
N ARG A 132 6.08 12.60 14.61
CA ARG A 132 6.07 13.10 15.98
C ARG A 132 6.80 14.43 16.12
N ALA A 133 7.85 14.65 15.32
CA ALA A 133 8.57 15.91 15.23
C ALA A 133 7.87 16.95 14.33
N SER A 134 6.85 16.57 13.58
CA SER A 134 6.12 17.49 12.70
C SER A 134 5.26 18.46 13.53
N PRO A 135 5.16 19.75 13.13
CA PRO A 135 4.26 20.70 13.78
C PRO A 135 2.78 20.26 13.73
N GLN A 136 2.42 19.40 12.79
CA GLN A 136 1.07 18.87 12.62
C GLN A 136 0.78 17.62 13.47
N TRP A 137 1.69 17.16 14.35
CA TRP A 137 1.51 15.93 15.14
C TRP A 137 0.16 15.84 15.87
N LYS A 138 -0.32 16.97 16.42
CA LYS A 138 -1.60 17.05 17.15
C LYS A 138 -2.83 16.87 16.26
N GLU A 139 -2.66 16.84 14.94
CA GLU A 139 -3.72 16.68 13.93
C GLU A 139 -3.54 15.38 13.14
N MET A 140 -2.69 14.46 13.61
CA MET A 140 -2.32 13.24 12.88
C MET A 140 -2.81 11.96 13.56
N ALA A 141 -3.13 10.98 12.71
CA ALA A 141 -3.26 9.57 13.08
C ALA A 141 -2.40 8.72 12.14
N LEU A 142 -1.64 7.79 12.73
CA LEU A 142 -0.84 6.81 12.02
C LEU A 142 -1.43 5.41 12.28
N LEU A 143 -1.86 4.75 11.21
CA LEU A 143 -2.26 3.35 11.24
C LEU A 143 -1.15 2.48 10.67
N ILE A 144 -0.71 1.49 11.44
CA ILE A 144 0.28 0.49 10.99
C ILE A 144 -0.43 -0.84 10.89
N THR A 145 -0.47 -1.44 9.70
CA THR A 145 -1.09 -2.74 9.47
C THR A 145 -0.27 -3.57 8.47
N TYR A 146 -0.62 -4.86 8.36
CA TYR A 146 -0.03 -5.82 7.44
C TYR A 146 -1.07 -6.28 6.43
N ASP A 147 -0.65 -6.52 5.20
CA ASP A 147 -1.52 -7.01 4.13
C ASP A 147 -2.03 -8.43 4.40
N GLU A 148 -1.15 -9.33 4.86
CA GLU A 148 -1.51 -10.70 5.21
C GLU A 148 -0.60 -11.26 6.32
N HIS A 149 -0.95 -12.43 6.85
CA HIS A 149 -0.33 -13.01 8.05
C HIS A 149 1.03 -13.68 7.83
N GLY A 150 1.48 -13.86 6.58
CA GLY A 150 2.78 -14.45 6.24
C GLY A 150 2.93 -15.92 6.66
N GLY A 151 1.82 -16.65 6.84
CA GLY A 151 1.82 -18.06 7.24
C GLY A 151 2.08 -18.31 8.73
N PHE A 152 2.13 -17.28 9.57
CA PHE A 152 2.22 -17.44 11.01
C PHE A 152 0.91 -17.99 11.58
N TYR A 153 1.03 -18.87 12.58
CA TYR A 153 -0.15 -19.39 13.26
C TYR A 153 -0.88 -18.29 14.04
N ASP A 154 -2.20 -18.24 13.91
CA ASP A 154 -3.10 -17.49 14.76
C ASP A 154 -4.21 -18.42 15.27
N HIS A 155 -4.58 -18.27 16.54
CA HIS A 155 -5.56 -19.15 17.19
C HIS A 155 -7.02 -18.70 17.00
N VAL A 156 -7.26 -17.45 16.59
CA VAL A 156 -8.62 -16.93 16.43
C VAL A 156 -9.19 -17.37 15.08
N PRO A 157 -10.37 -18.03 15.08
CA PRO A 157 -11.06 -18.39 13.84
C PRO A 157 -11.36 -17.17 12.98
N THR A 158 -11.25 -17.34 11.66
CA THR A 158 -11.55 -16.26 10.72
C THR A 158 -13.07 -16.05 10.61
N PRO A 159 -13.56 -14.81 10.63
CA PRO A 159 -14.97 -14.52 10.44
C PRO A 159 -15.49 -14.97 9.07
N VAL A 160 -16.63 -15.67 9.08
CA VAL A 160 -17.33 -16.18 7.88
C VAL A 160 -18.80 -15.79 7.85
N GLU A 161 -19.35 -15.30 8.95
CA GLU A 161 -20.77 -14.97 9.07
C GLU A 161 -21.01 -13.50 8.73
N GLY A 162 -22.03 -13.22 7.93
CA GLY A 162 -22.46 -11.85 7.61
C GLY A 162 -21.46 -11.00 6.82
N VAL A 163 -20.36 -11.58 6.35
CA VAL A 163 -19.31 -10.92 5.56
C VAL A 163 -19.81 -10.75 4.11
N PRO A 164 -20.14 -9.53 3.63
CA PRO A 164 -20.77 -9.37 2.32
C PRO A 164 -19.77 -9.54 1.16
N SER A 165 -20.16 -10.11 0.02
CA SER A 165 -19.38 -9.92 -1.21
C SER A 165 -19.28 -8.41 -1.53
N PRO A 166 -18.08 -7.84 -1.78
CA PRO A 166 -17.91 -6.39 -1.88
C PRO A 166 -18.73 -5.79 -3.03
N ASP A 167 -18.66 -6.41 -4.20
CA ASP A 167 -19.22 -5.93 -5.47
C ASP A 167 -20.01 -7.02 -6.22
N GLY A 168 -20.13 -8.22 -5.64
CA GLY A 168 -20.82 -9.36 -6.26
C GLY A 168 -19.99 -10.07 -7.34
N ILE A 169 -18.75 -9.64 -7.56
CA ILE A 169 -17.83 -10.31 -8.49
C ILE A 169 -17.31 -11.57 -7.82
N LYS A 170 -17.49 -12.70 -8.50
CA LYS A 170 -16.89 -13.97 -8.10
C LYS A 170 -15.51 -14.10 -8.72
N GLY A 171 -14.62 -14.79 -8.02
CA GLY A 171 -13.32 -15.08 -8.60
C GLY A 171 -13.42 -16.07 -9.77
N PRO A 172 -12.32 -16.28 -10.50
CA PRO A 172 -12.33 -17.07 -11.72
C PRO A 172 -12.62 -18.56 -11.47
N ASP A 173 -12.89 -19.26 -12.58
CA ASP A 173 -12.87 -20.72 -12.64
C ASP A 173 -11.53 -21.28 -12.12
N PRO A 174 -11.52 -22.44 -11.43
CA PRO A 174 -12.66 -23.33 -11.15
C PRO A 174 -13.38 -23.08 -9.81
N PHE A 175 -12.87 -22.17 -8.99
CA PHE A 175 -13.27 -22.09 -7.58
C PHE A 175 -14.43 -21.11 -7.32
N TYR A 176 -14.63 -20.12 -8.18
CA TYR A 176 -15.73 -19.14 -8.06
C TYR A 176 -15.89 -18.54 -6.66
N PHE A 177 -14.77 -18.24 -6.00
CA PHE A 177 -14.76 -17.69 -4.63
C PHE A 177 -15.64 -16.43 -4.55
N ASN A 178 -16.59 -16.42 -3.61
CA ASN A 178 -17.61 -15.37 -3.50
C ASN A 178 -17.12 -14.11 -2.78
N PHE A 179 -15.93 -14.16 -2.16
CA PHE A 179 -15.43 -13.09 -1.30
C PHE A 179 -16.39 -12.76 -0.16
N ASP A 180 -16.95 -13.77 0.50
CA ASP A 180 -17.91 -13.69 1.61
C ASP A 180 -17.32 -14.20 2.92
N ARG A 181 -16.00 -14.13 3.07
CA ARG A 181 -15.27 -14.49 4.29
C ARG A 181 -13.94 -13.76 4.39
N LEU A 182 -13.46 -13.60 5.63
CA LEU A 182 -12.19 -12.94 5.92
C LEU A 182 -11.01 -13.93 5.99
N GLY A 183 -9.81 -13.38 5.90
CA GLY A 183 -8.55 -14.06 6.15
C GLY A 183 -8.15 -14.07 7.62
N VAL A 184 -6.91 -14.48 7.88
CA VAL A 184 -6.33 -14.58 9.23
C VAL A 184 -6.11 -13.19 9.82
N ARG A 185 -6.10 -13.08 11.16
CA ARG A 185 -5.73 -11.83 11.84
C ARG A 185 -4.35 -11.34 11.42
N VAL A 186 -4.21 -10.03 11.38
CA VAL A 186 -2.95 -9.33 11.12
C VAL A 186 -2.73 -8.28 12.20
N PRO A 187 -1.48 -8.00 12.60
CA PRO A 187 -1.20 -6.96 13.58
C PRO A 187 -1.64 -5.59 13.06
N THR A 188 -2.37 -4.84 13.87
CA THR A 188 -2.71 -3.45 13.56
C THR A 188 -2.55 -2.56 14.77
N LEU A 189 -1.83 -1.44 14.61
CA LEU A 189 -1.63 -0.42 15.63
C LEU A 189 -2.25 0.90 15.18
N LEU A 190 -2.87 1.62 16.11
CA LEU A 190 -3.38 2.97 15.92
C LEU A 190 -2.65 3.94 16.83
N ILE A 191 -1.97 4.90 16.22
CA ILE A 191 -1.05 5.82 16.89
C ILE A 191 -1.53 7.25 16.65
N SER A 192 -1.81 7.98 17.72
CA SER A 192 -2.24 9.37 17.69
C SER A 192 -2.11 9.96 19.09
N PRO A 193 -1.82 11.27 19.26
CA PRO A 193 -1.88 11.90 20.58
C PRO A 193 -3.29 11.90 21.17
N TRP A 194 -4.33 11.59 20.38
CA TRP A 194 -5.71 11.47 20.84
C TRP A 194 -6.06 10.11 21.46
N ILE A 195 -5.09 9.19 21.51
CA ILE A 195 -5.31 7.81 22.00
C ILE A 195 -4.65 7.62 23.35
N ASP A 196 -5.39 7.04 24.28
CA ASP A 196 -4.87 6.70 25.61
C ASP A 196 -3.80 5.60 25.56
N LYS A 197 -2.88 5.68 26.51
CA LYS A 197 -1.74 4.77 26.62
C LYS A 197 -2.20 3.33 26.89
N GLY A 198 -1.66 2.36 26.15
CA GLY A 198 -1.89 0.94 26.37
C GLY A 198 -3.32 0.50 26.06
N THR A 199 -3.96 1.17 25.10
CA THR A 199 -5.34 0.86 24.70
C THR A 199 -5.37 -0.46 23.90
N VAL A 200 -6.33 -1.32 24.21
CA VAL A 200 -6.63 -2.51 23.40
C VAL A 200 -8.00 -2.31 22.77
N ILE A 201 -8.04 -2.31 21.45
CA ILE A 201 -9.26 -2.23 20.66
C ILE A 201 -9.69 -3.64 20.29
N HIS A 202 -10.85 -4.05 20.78
CA HIS A 202 -11.40 -5.39 20.62
C HIS A 202 -12.30 -5.49 19.38
N GLU A 203 -13.50 -6.07 19.54
CA GLU A 203 -14.49 -6.18 18.48
C GLU A 203 -14.88 -4.81 17.89
N ALA A 204 -15.27 -4.84 16.62
CA ALA A 204 -15.78 -3.67 15.95
C ALA A 204 -17.22 -3.38 16.38
N ASP A 205 -17.48 -2.11 16.71
CA ASP A 205 -18.84 -1.56 16.68
C ASP A 205 -19.12 -1.19 15.21
N GLY A 206 -19.86 -2.04 14.50
CA GLY A 206 -20.12 -1.80 13.09
C GLY A 206 -21.62 -1.65 12.77
N PRO A 207 -21.94 -1.31 11.51
CA PRO A 207 -23.32 -1.16 11.07
C PRO A 207 -24.15 -2.44 11.24
N THR A 208 -23.50 -3.59 11.43
CA THR A 208 -24.14 -4.87 11.73
C THR A 208 -23.46 -5.56 12.91
N PRO A 209 -24.13 -6.49 13.61
CA PRO A 209 -23.51 -7.30 14.68
C PRO A 209 -22.34 -8.18 14.21
N TYR A 210 -22.23 -8.42 12.90
CA TYR A 210 -21.18 -9.27 12.32
C TYR A 210 -19.97 -8.48 11.84
N SER A 211 -20.06 -7.15 11.80
CA SER A 211 -19.00 -6.27 11.32
C SER A 211 -17.69 -6.50 12.07
N GLN A 212 -16.58 -6.46 11.34
CA GLN A 212 -15.23 -6.69 11.88
C GLN A 212 -14.30 -5.56 11.46
N PHE A 213 -13.16 -5.45 12.13
CA PHE A 213 -12.03 -4.67 11.62
C PHE A 213 -11.28 -5.49 10.57
N GLU A 214 -11.18 -4.97 9.35
CA GLU A 214 -10.40 -5.53 8.25
C GLU A 214 -9.92 -4.41 7.32
N HIS A 215 -9.19 -4.69 6.24
CA HIS A 215 -8.56 -3.62 5.46
C HIS A 215 -9.51 -2.55 4.92
N SER A 216 -10.78 -2.90 4.66
CA SER A 216 -11.80 -1.94 4.21
C SER A 216 -12.36 -1.08 5.36
N SER A 217 -12.02 -1.37 6.62
CA SER A 217 -12.18 -0.44 7.74
C SER A 217 -11.40 0.85 7.53
N ILE A 218 -10.33 0.82 6.73
CA ILE A 218 -9.52 2.02 6.40
C ILE A 218 -10.32 2.98 5.52
N PRO A 219 -10.76 2.63 4.30
CA PRO A 219 -11.58 3.52 3.48
C PRO A 219 -12.91 3.88 4.16
N ALA A 220 -13.52 2.97 4.93
CA ALA A 220 -14.72 3.25 5.71
C ALA A 220 -14.49 4.35 6.77
N THR A 221 -13.38 4.26 7.50
CA THR A 221 -13.01 5.27 8.51
C THR A 221 -12.62 6.58 7.86
N VAL A 222 -11.84 6.57 6.77
CA VAL A 222 -11.49 7.79 6.01
C VAL A 222 -12.75 8.50 5.52
N LYS A 223 -13.71 7.74 4.97
CA LYS A 223 -15.00 8.30 4.54
C LYS A 223 -15.72 9.02 5.69
N LYS A 224 -15.82 8.40 6.86
CA LYS A 224 -16.51 8.98 8.02
C LYS A 224 -15.75 10.15 8.62
N LEU A 225 -14.45 9.97 8.87
CA LEU A 225 -13.58 10.95 9.53
C LEU A 225 -13.52 12.28 8.76
N PHE A 226 -13.43 12.22 7.44
CA PHE A 226 -13.39 13.41 6.58
C PHE A 226 -14.75 13.79 5.98
N ASN A 227 -15.83 13.11 6.39
CA ASN A 227 -17.19 13.31 5.91
C ASN A 227 -17.27 13.41 4.37
N LEU A 228 -16.71 12.41 3.67
CA LEU A 228 -16.64 12.43 2.20
C LEU A 228 -18.04 12.31 1.57
N ASP A 229 -18.28 13.13 0.54
CA ASP A 229 -19.56 13.25 -0.17
C ASP A 229 -19.92 11.98 -0.94
N SER A 230 -18.90 11.31 -1.49
CA SER A 230 -19.09 10.07 -2.24
C SER A 230 -19.61 8.96 -1.35
N ASN A 231 -20.48 8.07 -1.86
CA ASN A 231 -20.90 6.85 -1.15
C ASN A 231 -19.71 5.97 -0.76
N PHE A 232 -19.95 4.97 0.11
CA PHE A 232 -19.00 3.87 0.31
C PHE A 232 -18.62 3.24 -1.04
N LEU A 233 -17.38 2.80 -1.17
CA LEU A 233 -16.82 2.27 -2.41
C LEU A 233 -17.52 0.98 -2.83
N THR A 234 -17.90 0.15 -1.85
CA THR A 234 -18.48 -1.18 -2.02
C THR A 234 -19.43 -1.52 -0.86
N LYS A 235 -19.99 -2.74 -0.85
CA LYS A 235 -20.70 -3.27 0.32
C LYS A 235 -19.76 -3.62 1.48
N ARG A 236 -18.47 -3.83 1.20
CA ARG A 236 -17.49 -4.28 2.21
C ARG A 236 -17.10 -3.15 3.15
N ASP A 237 -16.72 -1.98 2.65
CA ASP A 237 -16.44 -0.81 3.51
C ASP A 237 -17.71 -0.21 4.12
N ALA A 238 -18.87 -0.36 3.47
CA ALA A 238 -20.16 -0.04 4.10
C ALA A 238 -20.50 -0.96 5.29
N TRP A 239 -19.95 -2.18 5.33
CA TRP A 239 -20.15 -3.17 6.39
C TRP A 239 -19.05 -3.14 7.46
N ALA A 240 -17.82 -2.76 7.09
CA ALA A 240 -16.66 -2.82 7.96
C ALA A 240 -16.81 -1.94 9.22
N GLY A 241 -16.21 -2.39 10.32
CA GLY A 241 -16.07 -1.57 11.52
C GLY A 241 -15.22 -0.33 11.24
N THR A 242 -15.54 0.78 11.89
CA THR A 242 -14.76 2.03 11.76
C THR A 242 -14.19 2.45 13.11
N PHE A 243 -13.09 3.21 13.09
CA PHE A 243 -12.30 3.51 14.29
C PHE A 243 -12.11 5.01 14.53
N GLU A 244 -12.87 5.87 13.86
CA GLU A 244 -12.86 7.34 14.05
C GLU A 244 -13.23 7.73 15.48
N LYS A 245 -14.11 6.97 16.14
CA LYS A 245 -14.56 7.27 17.51
C LYS A 245 -13.42 7.34 18.52
N TYR A 246 -12.33 6.61 18.29
CA TYR A 246 -11.20 6.55 19.21
C TYR A 246 -10.39 7.86 19.23
N PHE A 247 -10.54 8.71 18.23
CA PHE A 247 -9.92 10.04 18.21
C PHE A 247 -10.71 11.10 19.01
N HIS A 248 -11.94 10.75 19.44
CA HIS A 248 -12.84 11.66 20.14
C HIS A 248 -13.05 11.30 21.61
N LEU A 249 -12.24 10.36 22.15
CA LEU A 249 -12.33 9.95 23.55
C LEU A 249 -11.72 10.95 24.53
N ARG A 250 -10.92 11.90 24.02
CA ARG A 250 -10.20 12.89 24.80
C ARG A 250 -10.58 14.30 24.38
N ASP A 251 -10.64 15.20 25.34
CA ASP A 251 -10.85 16.64 25.08
C ASP A 251 -9.55 17.34 24.61
N THR A 252 -8.39 16.79 25.01
CA THR A 252 -7.07 17.35 24.66
C THR A 252 -6.09 16.26 24.19
N PRO A 253 -5.23 16.58 23.21
CA PRO A 253 -4.19 15.67 22.76
C PRO A 253 -3.15 15.48 23.87
N ARG A 254 -2.58 14.28 23.94
CA ARG A 254 -1.51 13.94 24.88
C ARG A 254 -0.22 14.68 24.56
N ASP A 255 0.41 15.23 25.58
CA ASP A 255 1.74 15.84 25.50
C ASP A 255 2.87 14.88 25.93
N ASP A 256 2.53 13.66 26.39
CA ASP A 256 3.48 12.65 26.89
C ASP A 256 3.87 11.58 25.85
N CYS A 257 3.50 11.77 24.57
CA CYS A 257 3.84 10.83 23.49
C CYS A 257 5.36 10.77 23.28
N PRO A 258 5.97 9.56 23.19
CA PRO A 258 7.42 9.42 23.13
C PRO A 258 8.00 10.14 21.91
N GLU A 259 9.06 10.92 22.10
CA GLU A 259 9.72 11.63 21.00
C GLU A 259 10.66 10.73 20.19
N LYS A 260 11.22 9.70 20.85
CA LYS A 260 12.12 8.71 20.26
C LYS A 260 11.70 7.31 20.66
N LEU A 261 11.84 6.38 19.72
CA LEU A 261 11.63 4.96 19.97
C LEU A 261 12.98 4.25 20.21
N PRO A 262 13.01 3.11 20.92
CA PRO A 262 14.20 2.33 21.18
C PRO A 262 15.03 2.07 19.93
N GLU A 263 16.34 1.98 20.11
CA GLU A 263 17.22 1.47 19.08
C GLU A 263 17.04 -0.04 18.89
N VAL A 264 17.06 -0.47 17.64
CA VAL A 264 17.05 -1.89 17.30
C VAL A 264 18.50 -2.38 17.39
N THR A 265 18.84 -2.99 18.53
CA THR A 265 20.21 -3.43 18.82
C THR A 265 20.52 -4.85 18.31
N GLN A 266 19.48 -5.61 17.94
CA GLN A 266 19.63 -6.97 17.43
C GLN A 266 18.87 -7.12 16.10
N PRO A 267 19.55 -7.52 15.01
CA PRO A 267 18.86 -7.79 13.76
C PRO A 267 18.10 -9.12 13.86
N LEU A 268 16.88 -9.16 13.31
CA LEU A 268 16.06 -10.39 13.27
C LEU A 268 16.66 -11.48 12.37
N ARG A 269 17.56 -11.11 11.46
CA ARG A 269 18.29 -12.03 10.58
C ARG A 269 19.79 -11.75 10.77
N PRO A 270 20.64 -12.79 10.86
CA PRO A 270 22.06 -12.57 11.06
C PRO A 270 22.82 -12.23 9.76
N TRP A 271 22.12 -12.10 8.63
CA TRP A 271 22.68 -11.75 7.32
C TRP A 271 21.93 -10.58 6.69
N GLY A 272 22.64 -9.81 5.87
CA GLY A 272 22.08 -8.74 5.04
C GLY A 272 21.19 -9.25 3.89
N PRO A 273 20.68 -8.35 3.04
CA PRO A 273 19.96 -8.74 1.84
C PRO A 273 20.86 -9.63 0.97
N LYS A 274 20.30 -10.72 0.45
CA LYS A 274 20.97 -11.59 -0.53
C LYS A 274 20.66 -11.05 -1.92
N GLU A 275 21.56 -10.23 -2.44
CA GLU A 275 21.36 -9.54 -3.72
C GLU A 275 21.71 -10.41 -4.93
N ASP A 276 22.49 -11.45 -4.73
CA ASP A 276 23.07 -12.33 -5.75
C ASP A 276 22.20 -13.55 -6.10
N ILE A 277 21.11 -13.77 -5.37
CA ILE A 277 20.21 -14.92 -5.58
C ILE A 277 19.12 -14.60 -6.61
N SER A 278 18.51 -15.66 -7.16
CA SER A 278 17.31 -15.56 -7.99
C SER A 278 16.13 -14.97 -7.23
N LEU A 279 15.24 -14.31 -7.97
CA LEU A 279 14.05 -13.68 -7.41
C LEU A 279 13.07 -14.72 -6.83
N SER A 280 12.47 -14.36 -5.69
CA SER A 280 11.22 -15.00 -5.24
C SER A 280 10.07 -14.68 -6.20
N GLU A 281 9.01 -15.49 -6.17
CA GLU A 281 7.81 -15.28 -7.00
C GLU A 281 7.26 -13.86 -6.86
N PHE A 282 7.16 -13.35 -5.63
CA PHE A 282 6.72 -11.98 -5.36
C PHE A 282 7.66 -10.92 -5.95
N GLN A 283 8.97 -11.13 -5.89
CA GLN A 283 9.94 -10.19 -6.49
C GLN A 283 9.83 -10.19 -8.02
N VAL A 284 9.61 -11.36 -8.65
CA VAL A 284 9.36 -11.45 -10.10
C VAL A 284 8.14 -10.61 -10.50
N GLU A 285 7.06 -10.68 -9.73
CA GLU A 285 5.86 -9.87 -9.97
C GLU A 285 6.13 -8.35 -9.90
N LEU A 286 6.92 -7.91 -8.91
CA LEU A 286 7.31 -6.49 -8.79
C LEU A 286 8.08 -6.01 -10.01
N ILE A 287 9.00 -6.83 -10.55
CA ILE A 287 9.77 -6.49 -11.75
C ILE A 287 8.89 -6.41 -12.99
N GLN A 288 7.91 -7.29 -13.11
CA GLN A 288 6.95 -7.26 -14.21
C GLN A 288 6.04 -6.03 -14.17
N LEU A 289 5.71 -5.49 -12.98
CA LEU A 289 5.07 -4.18 -12.90
C LEU A 289 6.00 -3.09 -13.42
N ALA A 290 7.24 -3.07 -12.91
CA ALA A 290 8.20 -2.03 -13.27
C ALA A 290 8.42 -1.99 -14.79
N SER A 291 8.41 -3.14 -15.45
CA SER A 291 8.58 -3.17 -16.90
C SER A 291 7.48 -2.48 -17.70
N GLN A 292 6.24 -2.56 -17.24
CA GLN A 292 5.13 -1.82 -17.84
C GLN A 292 5.28 -0.31 -17.63
N LEU A 293 5.72 0.09 -16.44
CA LEU A 293 6.00 1.50 -16.15
C LEU A 293 7.08 2.05 -17.08
N ASN A 294 8.01 1.23 -17.56
CA ASN A 294 9.06 1.67 -18.49
C ASN A 294 8.68 1.55 -19.97
N GLY A 295 7.47 1.10 -20.28
CA GLY A 295 7.00 0.93 -21.66
C GLY A 295 7.64 -0.24 -22.39
N ASP A 296 8.27 -1.17 -21.67
CA ASP A 296 8.89 -2.36 -22.25
C ASP A 296 7.81 -3.38 -22.62
N HIS A 297 6.99 -3.04 -23.62
CA HIS A 297 5.88 -3.87 -24.11
C HIS A 297 6.35 -5.11 -24.88
N VAL A 298 7.66 -5.28 -25.09
CA VAL A 298 8.25 -6.50 -25.66
C VAL A 298 7.96 -7.73 -24.77
N LEU A 299 7.55 -7.48 -23.52
CA LEU A 299 7.26 -8.48 -22.49
C LEU A 299 5.93 -9.23 -22.60
N ASN A 300 5.11 -8.96 -23.61
CA ASN A 300 4.12 -9.94 -24.04
C ASN A 300 4.80 -11.25 -24.54
N SER A 301 6.11 -11.23 -24.82
CA SER A 301 6.84 -12.34 -25.45
C SER A 301 7.70 -13.18 -24.48
N TYR A 302 7.96 -12.74 -23.24
CA TYR A 302 8.85 -13.45 -22.30
C TYR A 302 8.33 -13.43 -20.85
N PRO A 303 7.52 -14.43 -20.42
CA PRO A 303 6.95 -14.53 -19.06
C PRO A 303 7.97 -14.79 -17.94
N HIS A 304 9.28 -14.79 -18.26
CA HIS A 304 10.39 -15.21 -17.40
C HIS A 304 11.46 -14.13 -17.18
N LEU A 305 11.21 -12.85 -17.51
CA LEU A 305 12.23 -11.79 -17.40
C LEU A 305 12.85 -11.65 -15.98
N GLY A 306 12.08 -11.94 -14.93
CA GLY A 306 12.59 -11.97 -13.56
C GLY A 306 13.35 -13.26 -13.18
N ASN A 307 13.27 -14.31 -13.99
CA ASN A 307 13.90 -15.60 -13.68
C ASN A 307 15.41 -15.59 -13.97
N SER A 308 15.89 -14.66 -14.79
CA SER A 308 17.31 -14.51 -15.13
C SER A 308 17.99 -13.36 -14.38
N MET A 309 17.25 -12.57 -13.61
CA MET A 309 17.80 -11.45 -12.82
C MET A 309 18.16 -11.91 -11.42
N THR A 310 19.25 -11.36 -10.90
CA THR A 310 19.54 -11.37 -9.45
C THR A 310 18.65 -10.35 -8.72
N VAL A 311 18.50 -10.51 -7.40
CA VAL A 311 17.75 -9.55 -6.56
C VAL A 311 18.27 -8.12 -6.68
N GLY A 312 19.60 -7.92 -6.76
CA GLY A 312 20.21 -6.60 -6.92
C GLY A 312 19.89 -5.94 -8.27
N GLU A 313 20.02 -6.69 -9.37
CA GLU A 313 19.70 -6.22 -10.72
C GLU A 313 18.21 -5.87 -10.85
N ALA A 314 17.35 -6.72 -10.30
CA ALA A 314 15.92 -6.53 -10.23
C ALA A 314 15.57 -5.25 -9.46
N ASN A 315 16.17 -5.03 -8.28
CA ASN A 315 15.91 -3.81 -7.51
C ASN A 315 16.25 -2.55 -8.30
N LYS A 316 17.43 -2.53 -8.95
CA LYS A 316 17.85 -1.40 -9.79
C LYS A 316 16.91 -1.16 -10.97
N TYR A 317 16.51 -2.22 -11.67
CA TYR A 317 15.54 -2.15 -12.76
C TYR A 317 14.22 -1.53 -12.30
N ALA A 318 13.72 -1.94 -11.13
CA ALA A 318 12.49 -1.45 -10.56
C ALA A 318 12.55 0.05 -10.23
N GLU A 319 13.63 0.49 -9.58
CA GLU A 319 13.85 1.90 -9.25
C GLU A 319 13.93 2.77 -10.51
N ASP A 320 14.71 2.35 -11.50
CA ASP A 320 14.87 3.06 -12.77
C ASP A 320 13.55 3.18 -13.53
N ALA A 321 12.77 2.10 -13.58
CA ALA A 321 11.47 2.10 -14.24
C ALA A 321 10.47 3.07 -13.61
N VAL A 322 10.36 3.08 -12.28
CA VAL A 322 9.47 4.01 -11.56
C VAL A 322 9.93 5.46 -11.77
N ALA A 323 11.25 5.71 -11.69
CA ALA A 323 11.81 7.04 -11.91
C ALA A 323 11.46 7.58 -13.31
N ARG A 324 11.72 6.77 -14.37
CA ARG A 324 11.42 7.14 -15.76
C ARG A 324 9.94 7.39 -16.00
N PHE A 325 9.06 6.55 -15.44
CA PHE A 325 7.61 6.73 -15.56
C PHE A 325 7.15 8.07 -14.96
N LEU A 326 7.62 8.38 -13.75
CA LEU A 326 7.27 9.64 -13.08
C LEU A 326 7.87 10.86 -13.79
N GLU A 327 9.09 10.76 -14.31
CA GLU A 327 9.73 11.84 -15.08
C GLU A 327 8.98 12.13 -16.38
N ALA A 328 8.68 11.09 -17.16
CA ALA A 328 7.90 11.22 -18.40
C ALA A 328 6.53 11.84 -18.15
N GLY A 329 5.88 11.45 -17.04
CA GLY A 329 4.65 12.05 -16.57
C GLY A 329 4.73 13.55 -16.30
N ARG A 330 5.75 13.97 -15.53
CA ARG A 330 6.00 15.39 -15.24
C ARG A 330 6.30 16.18 -16.51
N ALA A 331 7.06 15.60 -17.43
CA ALA A 331 7.38 16.21 -18.72
C ALA A 331 6.12 16.40 -19.59
N ALA A 332 5.25 15.39 -19.66
CA ALA A 332 3.99 15.46 -20.39
C ALA A 332 3.04 16.53 -19.82
N LEU A 333 2.93 16.64 -18.48
CA LEU A 333 2.19 17.73 -17.84
C LEU A 333 2.74 19.11 -18.22
N LYS A 334 4.08 19.28 -18.15
CA LYS A 334 4.74 20.53 -18.55
C LYS A 334 4.52 20.87 -20.03
N ALA A 335 4.31 19.87 -20.88
CA ALA A 335 3.99 20.03 -22.29
C ALA A 335 2.49 20.27 -22.57
N GLY A 336 1.64 20.39 -21.55
CA GLY A 336 0.20 20.67 -21.71
C GLY A 336 -0.64 19.44 -22.09
N ALA A 337 -0.16 18.23 -21.83
CA ALA A 337 -0.94 17.02 -22.07
C ALA A 337 -2.20 16.96 -21.18
N ASN A 338 -3.26 16.32 -21.69
CA ASN A 338 -4.52 16.15 -20.96
C ASN A 338 -4.26 15.41 -19.64
N GLU A 339 -4.52 16.08 -18.52
CA GLU A 339 -4.26 15.58 -17.17
C GLU A 339 -5.02 14.29 -16.81
N SER A 340 -6.13 14.02 -17.50
CA SER A 340 -6.93 12.80 -17.34
C SER A 340 -6.41 11.62 -18.16
N ALA A 341 -5.43 11.83 -19.05
CA ALA A 341 -4.85 10.77 -19.85
C ALA A 341 -4.04 9.80 -18.97
N ILE A 342 -4.12 8.52 -19.31
CA ILE A 342 -3.31 7.46 -18.71
C ILE A 342 -2.00 7.39 -19.48
N ILE A 343 -0.88 7.47 -18.75
CA ILE A 343 0.44 7.40 -19.38
C ILE A 343 0.68 5.98 -19.88
N THR A 344 1.07 5.91 -21.15
CA THR A 344 1.56 4.70 -21.78
C THR A 344 2.97 5.00 -22.26
N MET A 345 3.97 4.39 -21.63
CA MET A 345 5.36 4.54 -22.02
C MET A 345 5.63 3.71 -23.27
N ARG A 346 6.39 4.24 -24.23
CA ARG A 346 6.80 3.47 -25.42
C ARG A 346 8.11 2.72 -25.12
N PRO A 347 8.35 1.54 -25.72
CA PRO A 347 9.62 0.83 -25.53
C PRO A 347 10.78 1.72 -25.99
N SER A 348 11.78 1.93 -25.14
CA SER A 348 12.97 2.65 -25.57
C SER A 348 13.76 1.81 -26.55
N LEU A 349 14.09 2.38 -27.72
CA LEU A 349 14.97 1.76 -28.74
C LEU A 349 16.37 1.40 -28.20
N THR A 350 16.74 1.90 -27.02
CA THR A 350 18.05 1.74 -26.37
C THR A 350 18.19 0.48 -25.52
N SER A 351 17.15 -0.36 -25.34
CA SER A 351 17.32 -1.69 -24.72
C SER A 351 17.98 -2.72 -25.66
N ARG A 352 18.21 -2.36 -26.93
CA ARG A 352 19.04 -3.12 -27.87
C ARG A 352 20.49 -2.62 -27.82
N SER A 353 21.25 -2.99 -26.79
CA SER A 353 22.70 -2.81 -26.86
C SER A 353 23.47 -3.78 -25.98
N ILE A 354 23.35 -5.09 -26.25
CA ILE A 354 24.47 -6.02 -26.02
C ILE A 354 24.60 -6.95 -27.24
N SER A 355 25.74 -6.80 -27.93
CA SER A 355 26.36 -7.68 -28.94
C SER A 355 25.85 -7.61 -30.40
N ARG A 356 26.53 -6.83 -31.25
CA ARG A 356 27.58 -7.28 -32.19
C ARG A 356 27.88 -6.20 -33.24
N ASP A 357 29.13 -6.23 -33.69
CA ASP A 357 29.86 -5.29 -34.53
C ASP A 357 29.24 -4.91 -35.91
N HIS A 358 29.75 -3.75 -36.36
CA HIS A 358 29.90 -3.22 -37.74
C HIS A 358 28.82 -2.33 -38.40
N SER A 359 29.12 -1.01 -38.34
CA SER A 359 29.16 0.01 -39.43
C SER A 359 27.90 0.56 -40.12
N PRO A 360 27.96 1.82 -40.61
CA PRO A 360 26.83 2.74 -40.68
C PRO A 360 26.33 2.96 -42.11
N TYR A 361 25.02 3.11 -42.31
CA TYR A 361 24.50 3.89 -43.43
C TYR A 361 23.20 4.64 -43.07
N LEU A 362 23.30 5.96 -43.19
CA LEU A 362 22.20 6.86 -43.51
C LEU A 362 21.35 6.29 -44.65
N GLN A 363 20.02 6.45 -44.57
CA GLN A 363 19.31 7.05 -45.69
C GLN A 363 17.98 7.68 -45.29
N VAL A 364 17.79 8.85 -45.89
CA VAL A 364 16.62 9.72 -45.93
C VAL A 364 15.59 9.14 -46.89
N GLN A 365 14.31 9.11 -46.48
CA GLN A 365 13.16 9.60 -47.24
C GLN A 365 11.98 9.86 -46.33
#